data_AF-A0A2J8SEH2-F1
#
_entry.id   AF-A0A2J8SEH2-F1
#
_cell.length_a   1.000
_cell.length_b   1.000
_cell.length_c   1.000
_cell.angle_alpha   90.00
_cell.angle_beta   90.00
_cell.angle_gamma   90.00
#
_symmetry.space_group_name_H-M   'P 1'
#
loop_
_entity.id
_entity.type
_entity.pdbx_description
1 polymer ?
#
loop_
_entity_poly.entity_id
_entity_poly.type
_entity_poly.pdbx_seq_one_letter_code
_entity_poly.pdbx_strand_id
1 'polypeptide(L)' 'MPGVTVKDVNQQEFVRALAAFLKKSGKLKVPEWVDTVKLAKHKELAPYDENWFYTRAASTARHLYLRGGAGVGSMT' A
#
# COMPACT_ATOMS: atom_id res chain seq x y z
N MET A 1 26.81 6.58 -10.48
CA MET A 1 25.59 7.36 -10.14
C MET A 1 25.43 7.32 -8.63
N PRO A 2 25.10 8.43 -7.96
CA PRO A 2 24.68 8.39 -6.57
C PRO A 2 23.47 7.45 -6.42
N GLY A 3 23.31 6.82 -5.25
CA GLY A 3 22.19 5.91 -5.00
C GLY A 3 20.85 6.63 -5.09
N VAL A 4 19.91 6.09 -5.85
CA VAL A 4 18.54 6.61 -5.96
C VAL A 4 17.71 6.02 -4.82
N THR A 5 17.03 6.88 -4.06
CA THR A 5 16.19 6.47 -2.93
C THR A 5 14.70 6.64 -3.24
N VAL A 6 13.83 6.16 -2.34
CA VAL A 6 12.36 6.29 -2.46
C VAL A 6 11.92 7.77 -2.51
N LYS A 7 12.76 8.69 -2.04
CA LYS A 7 12.49 10.14 -2.06
C LYS A 7 12.69 10.78 -3.43
N ASP A 8 13.46 10.12 -4.30
CA ASP A 8 13.89 10.65 -5.60
C ASP A 8 13.01 10.14 -6.76
N VAL A 9 12.04 9.27 -6.46
CA VAL A 9 11.18 8.60 -7.45
C VAL A 9 9.75 9.10 -7.33
N ASN A 10 9.03 9.13 -8.46
CA ASN A 10 7.60 9.43 -8.47
C ASN A 10 6.85 8.47 -7.52
N GLN A 11 6.02 9.05 -6.64
CA GLN A 11 5.26 8.30 -5.65
C GLN A 11 4.37 7.21 -6.27
N GLN A 12 3.66 7.54 -7.36
CA GLN A 12 2.69 6.62 -7.95
C GLN A 12 3.41 5.44 -8.62
N GLU A 13 4.51 5.71 -9.32
CA GLU A 13 5.32 4.68 -9.96
C GLU A 13 5.91 3.72 -8.94
N PHE A 14 6.49 4.25 -7.86
CA PHE A 14 7.03 3.43 -6.78
C PHE A 14 5.97 2.53 -6.14
N VAL A 15 4.79 3.08 -5.82
CA VAL A 15 3.71 2.30 -5.18
C VAL A 15 3.21 1.19 -6.10
N ARG A 16 3.03 1.46 -7.40
CA ARG A 16 2.60 0.45 -8.38
C ARG A 16 3.64 -0.66 -8.53
N ALA A 17 4.91 -0.31 -8.66
CA ALA A 17 5.99 -1.28 -8.78
C ALA A 17 6.13 -2.14 -7.51
N LEU A 18 6.05 -1.53 -6.33
CA LEU A 18 6.11 -2.24 -5.06
C LEU A 18 4.89 -3.15 -4.85
N ALA A 19 3.69 -2.72 -5.23
CA ALA A 19 2.49 -3.55 -5.17
C ALA A 19 2.63 -4.80 -6.07
N ALA A 20 3.11 -4.63 -7.30
CA ALA A 20 3.38 -5.74 -8.21
C ALA A 20 4.45 -6.70 -7.64
N PHE A 21 5.50 -6.16 -7.03
CA PHE A 21 6.52 -6.96 -6.35
C PHE A 21 5.94 -7.75 -5.17
N LEU A 22 5.13 -7.12 -4.31
CA LEU A 22 4.48 -7.77 -3.18
C LEU A 22 3.57 -8.92 -3.63
N LYS A 23 2.78 -8.70 -4.69
CA LYS A 23 1.94 -9.74 -5.29
C LYS A 23 2.78 -10.92 -5.81
N LYS A 24 3.84 -10.64 -6.58
CA LYS A 24 4.73 -11.68 -7.12
C LYS A 24 5.50 -12.43 -6.03
N SER A 25 5.83 -11.77 -4.93
CA SER A 25 6.59 -12.37 -3.84
C SER A 25 5.83 -13.47 -3.10
N GLY A 26 4.49 -13.40 -3.06
CA GLY A 26 3.65 -14.31 -2.28
C GLY A 26 3.86 -14.25 -0.76
N LYS A 27 4.70 -13.33 -0.25
CA LYS A 27 5.07 -13.25 1.18
C LYS A 27 4.06 -12.49 2.02
N LEU A 28 3.21 -11.69 1.38
CA LEU A 28 2.18 -10.91 2.06
C LEU A 28 0.97 -11.81 2.33
N LYS A 29 0.68 -12.07 3.62
CA LYS A 29 -0.55 -12.79 3.99
C LYS A 29 -1.75 -11.89 3.74
N VAL A 30 -2.53 -12.22 2.72
CA VAL A 30 -3.78 -11.53 2.41
C VAL A 30 -4.86 -12.01 3.38
N PRO A 31 -5.53 -11.11 4.11
CA PRO A 31 -6.64 -11.48 4.99
C PRO A 31 -7.84 -12.03 4.20
N GLU A 32 -8.57 -12.97 4.80
CA GLU A 32 -9.76 -13.58 4.20
C GLU A 32 -10.89 -12.58 3.91
N TRP A 33 -10.99 -11.51 4.71
CA TRP A 33 -12.02 -10.50 4.58
C TRP A 33 -11.75 -9.44 3.48
N VAL A 34 -10.65 -9.55 2.74
CA VAL A 34 -10.24 -8.53 1.74
C VAL A 34 -11.30 -8.30 0.67
N ASP A 35 -12.08 -9.31 0.32
CA ASP A 35 -13.13 -9.21 -0.71
C ASP A 35 -14.46 -8.67 -0.17
N THR A 36 -14.64 -8.64 1.15
CA THR A 36 -15.91 -8.28 1.81
C THR A 36 -15.91 -6.85 2.35
N VAL A 37 -14.74 -6.26 2.60
CA VAL A 37 -14.63 -4.96 3.27
C VAL A 37 -14.64 -3.78 2.32
N LYS A 38 -15.11 -2.65 2.84
CA LYS A 38 -14.86 -1.32 2.28
C LYS A 38 -13.66 -0.67 2.96
N LEU A 39 -12.99 0.23 2.24
CA LEU A 39 -11.74 0.86 2.70
C LEU A 39 -11.91 1.80 3.90
N ALA A 40 -13.09 2.39 4.05
CA ALA A 40 -13.40 3.35 5.10
C ALA A 40 -14.91 3.43 5.35
N LYS A 41 -15.32 3.88 6.55
CA LYS A 41 -16.74 4.05 6.94
C LYS A 41 -17.51 4.94 5.96
N HIS A 42 -16.88 6.00 5.47
CA HIS A 42 -17.47 7.00 4.57
C HIS A 42 -17.55 6.56 3.10
N LYS A 43 -17.04 5.37 2.74
CA LYS A 43 -17.20 4.81 1.39
C LYS A 43 -18.51 4.02 1.33
N GLU A 44 -19.24 4.15 0.23
CA GLU A 44 -20.47 3.37 0.00
C GLU A 44 -20.17 2.02 -0.66
N LEU A 45 -19.16 1.99 -1.54
CA LEU A 45 -18.80 0.82 -2.34
C LEU A 45 -17.44 0.23 -1.93
N ALA A 46 -17.25 -1.05 -2.23
CA ALA A 46 -15.99 -1.76 -2.08
C ALA A 46 -14.96 -1.31 -3.16
N PRO A 47 -13.66 -1.58 -2.96
CA PRO A 47 -12.66 -1.37 -4.00
C PRO A 47 -12.98 -2.15 -5.27
N TYR A 48 -12.87 -1.50 -6.42
CA TYR A 48 -13.00 -2.16 -7.72
C TYR A 48 -11.74 -2.88 -8.17
N ASP A 49 -10.56 -2.44 -7.70
CA ASP A 49 -9.29 -3.12 -8.00
C ASP A 49 -9.12 -4.31 -7.07
N GLU A 50 -9.14 -5.53 -7.59
CA GLU A 50 -8.89 -6.77 -6.85
C GLU A 50 -7.52 -6.75 -6.13
N ASN A 51 -6.56 -5.98 -6.63
CA ASN A 51 -5.22 -5.86 -6.06
C ASN A 51 -5.08 -4.70 -5.06
N TRP A 52 -6.20 -4.10 -4.63
CA TRP A 52 -6.20 -2.93 -3.75
C TRP A 52 -5.38 -3.16 -2.48
N PHE A 53 -5.38 -4.39 -1.95
CA PHE A 53 -4.66 -4.72 -0.72
C PHE A 53 -3.14 -4.56 -0.88
N TYR A 54 -2.59 -5.00 -2.01
CA TYR A 54 -1.16 -4.83 -2.32
C TYR A 54 -0.80 -3.36 -2.52
N THR A 55 -1.66 -2.61 -3.21
CA THR A 55 -1.49 -1.16 -3.40
C THR A 55 -1.53 -0.41 -2.07
N ARG A 56 -2.45 -0.77 -1.17
CA ARG A 56 -2.54 -0.19 0.17
C ARG A 56 -1.30 -0.54 1.01
N ALA A 57 -0.87 -1.80 1.00
CA ALA A 57 0.34 -2.23 1.72
C ALA A 57 1.60 -1.48 1.24
N ALA A 58 1.77 -1.34 -0.08
CA ALA A 58 2.87 -0.58 -0.68
C ALA A 58 2.84 0.91 -0.29
N SER A 59 1.66 1.53 -0.30
CA SER A 59 1.48 2.92 0.13
C SER A 59 1.81 3.11 1.60
N THR A 60 1.34 2.20 2.47
CA THR A 60 1.62 2.24 3.91
C THR A 60 3.10 2.07 4.20
N ALA A 61 3.79 1.13 3.52
CA ALA A 61 5.23 0.94 3.66
C ALA A 61 6.02 2.21 3.27
N ARG A 62 5.65 2.86 2.17
CA ARG A 62 6.25 4.15 1.78
C ARG A 62 5.97 5.24 2.81
N HIS A 63 4.75 5.32 3.32
CA HIS A 63 4.39 6.32 4.32
C HIS A 63 5.22 6.16 5.60
N LEU A 64 5.37 4.92 6.10
CA LEU A 64 6.20 4.61 7.27
C LEU A 64 7.67 4.95 7.04
N TYR A 65 8.19 4.69 5.84
CA TYR A 65 9.56 5.06 5.48
C TYR A 65 9.81 6.58 5.51
N LEU A 66 8.82 7.38 5.09
CA LEU A 66 8.94 8.84 5.02
C LEU A 66 8.62 9.54 6.35
N ARG A 67 7.62 9.05 7.08
CA ARG A 67 7.09 9.65 8.31
C ARG A 67 7.25 8.69 9.48
N GLY A 68 8.50 8.36 9.79
CA GLY A 68 8.85 7.44 10.88
C GLY A 68 8.04 7.72 12.16
N GLY A 69 7.62 6.67 12.85
CA GLY A 69 6.77 6.77 14.05
C GLY A 69 5.27 6.88 13.79
N ALA A 70 4.80 6.82 12.54
CA ALA A 70 3.37 6.78 12.24
C ALA A 70 2.70 5.47 12.72
N GLY A 71 1.77 5.58 13.67
CA GLY A 71 0.96 4.47 14.16
C GLY A 71 -0.39 4.34 13.46
N VAL A 72 -1.22 3.41 13.92
CA VAL A 72 -2.54 3.11 13.32
C VAL A 72 -3.45 4.35 13.28
N GLY A 73 -3.47 5.17 14.33
CA GLY A 73 -4.28 6.40 14.38
C GLY A 73 -3.86 7.48 13.37
N SER A 74 -2.66 7.38 12.79
CA SER A 74 -2.22 8.26 11.69
C SER A 74 -2.65 7.75 10.31
N MET A 75 -3.24 6.55 10.22
CA MET A 75 -3.56 5.83 8.98
C MET A 75 -5.08 5.62 8.78
N THR A 76 -5.91 6.13 9.71
CA THR A 76 -7.37 5.97 9.75
C THR A 76 -8.13 7.09 9.07
#